data_AF-A0A9X0HYR2-F1
#
_entry.id   AF-A0A9X0HYR2-F1
#
_cell.length_a   1.000
_cell.length_b   1.000
_cell.length_c   1.000
_cell.angle_alpha   90.00
_cell.angle_beta   90.00
_cell.angle_gamma   90.00
#
_symmetry.space_group_name_H-M   'P 1'
#
loop_
_entity.id
_entity.type
_entity.pdbx_description
1 polymer ?
#
loop_
_entity_poly.entity_id
_entity_poly.type
_entity_poly.pdbx_seq_one_letter_code
_entity_poly.pdbx_strand_id
1 'polypeptide(L)'
;MRKHLVAVTPEPTIADLAAIESEWPLIAAELDVLDAQITLLYAEDQGGPTVLDWRRLRRAEARVTRAAAEVADRATGAGRVA
;
A
#
# COMPACT_ATOMS: atom_id res chain seq x y z
N MET A 1 -32.31 30.19 1.16
CA MET A 1 -31.55 29.18 0.38
C MET A 1 -30.07 29.40 0.65
N ARG A 2 -29.44 28.55 1.48
CA ARG A 2 -28.00 28.62 1.73
C ARG A 2 -27.28 28.05 0.51
N LYS A 3 -26.54 28.89 -0.21
CA LYS A 3 -25.63 28.43 -1.28
C LYS A 3 -24.48 27.71 -0.59
N HIS A 4 -24.42 26.39 -0.73
CA HIS A 4 -23.22 25.62 -0.41
C HIS A 4 -22.20 25.91 -1.50
N LEU A 5 -21.30 26.87 -1.24
CA LEU A 5 -20.12 27.06 -2.04
C LEU A 5 -19.17 25.91 -1.70
N VAL A 6 -19.04 24.95 -2.61
CA VAL A 6 -17.98 23.93 -2.51
C VAL A 6 -16.66 24.65 -2.76
N ALA A 7 -15.77 24.60 -1.79
CA ALA A 7 -14.39 25.04 -1.99
C ALA A 7 -13.76 24.13 -3.05
N VAL A 8 -13.42 24.69 -4.20
CA VAL A 8 -12.60 23.99 -5.19
C VAL A 8 -11.18 23.92 -4.62
N THR A 9 -10.73 22.72 -4.29
CA THR A 9 -9.32 22.48 -3.96
C THR A 9 -8.49 22.68 -5.24
N PRO A 10 -7.30 23.28 -5.16
CA PRO A 10 -6.41 23.38 -6.32
C PRO A 10 -6.09 21.97 -6.84
N GLU A 11 -5.86 21.85 -8.15
CA GLU A 11 -5.41 20.60 -8.75
C GLU A 11 -4.04 20.19 -8.16
N PRO A 12 -3.77 18.88 -8.02
CA PRO A 12 -2.48 18.39 -7.55
C PRO A 12 -1.33 18.89 -8.43
N THR A 13 -0.26 19.33 -7.80
CA THR A 13 0.98 19.66 -8.49
C THR A 13 1.74 18.40 -8.92
N ILE A 14 2.74 18.56 -9.79
CA ILE A 14 3.64 17.45 -10.16
C ILE A 14 4.32 16.84 -8.92
N ALA A 15 4.66 17.66 -7.93
CA ALA A 15 5.26 17.19 -6.68
C ALA A 15 4.27 16.35 -5.86
N ASP A 16 2.99 16.77 -5.80
CA ASP A 16 1.93 16.03 -5.11
C ASP A 16 1.70 14.66 -5.78
N LEU A 17 1.67 14.62 -7.11
CA LEU A 17 1.53 13.36 -7.85
C LEU A 17 2.76 12.46 -7.66
N ALA A 18 3.96 13.01 -7.66
CA ALA A 18 5.18 12.24 -7.41
C ALA A 18 5.23 11.66 -5.99
N ALA A 19 4.66 12.35 -4.99
CA ALA A 19 4.54 11.82 -3.64
C ALA A 19 3.65 10.58 -3.60
N ILE A 20 2.50 10.60 -4.28
CA ILE A 20 1.60 9.43 -4.40
C ILE A 20 2.32 8.25 -5.08
N GLU A 21 3.00 8.50 -6.19
CA GLU A 21 3.75 7.46 -6.90
C GLU A 21 4.85 6.84 -6.01
N SER A 22 5.44 7.63 -5.11
CA SER A 22 6.44 7.14 -4.17
C SER A 22 5.86 6.17 -3.12
N GLU A 23 4.58 6.31 -2.77
CA GLU A 23 3.88 5.46 -1.81
C GLU A 23 3.36 4.17 -2.46
N TRP A 24 3.14 4.18 -3.77
CA TRP A 24 2.56 3.07 -4.53
C TRP A 24 3.21 1.69 -4.28
N PRO A 25 4.55 1.55 -4.19
CA PRO A 25 5.17 0.26 -3.91
C PRO A 25 4.77 -0.35 -2.56
N LEU A 26 4.52 0.48 -1.54
CA LEU A 26 4.05 0.01 -0.23
C LEU A 26 2.60 -0.44 -0.33
N ILE A 27 1.74 0.37 -0.96
CA ILE A 27 0.34 0.03 -1.20
C ILE A 27 0.22 -1.29 -1.96
N ALA A 28 1.02 -1.49 -3.02
CA ALA A 28 1.04 -2.74 -3.78
C ALA A 28 1.45 -3.94 -2.92
N ALA A 29 2.43 -3.79 -2.02
CA ALA A 29 2.83 -4.85 -1.11
C ALA A 29 1.74 -5.17 -0.06
N GLU A 30 0.98 -4.17 0.39
CA GLU A 30 -0.16 -4.36 1.30
C GLU A 30 -1.32 -5.08 0.60
N LEU A 31 -1.59 -4.74 -0.67
CA LEU A 31 -2.55 -5.46 -1.50
C LEU A 31 -2.16 -6.93 -1.69
N ASP A 32 -0.87 -7.23 -1.90
CA ASP A 32 -0.39 -8.61 -1.97
C ASP A 32 -0.66 -9.41 -0.67
N VAL A 33 -0.61 -8.75 0.50
CA VAL A 33 -0.96 -9.37 1.79
C VAL A 33 -2.45 -9.63 1.85
N LEU A 34 -3.27 -8.64 1.47
CA LEU A 34 -4.72 -8.79 1.42
C LEU A 34 -5.15 -9.93 0.49
N ASP A 35 -4.56 -10.04 -0.70
CA ASP A 35 -4.82 -11.13 -1.64
C ASP A 35 -4.43 -12.50 -1.06
N ALA A 36 -3.31 -12.57 -0.34
CA ALA A 36 -2.91 -13.79 0.35
C ALA A 36 -3.89 -14.15 1.48
N GLN A 37 -4.38 -13.18 2.25
CA GLN A 37 -5.37 -13.40 3.30
C GLN A 37 -6.72 -13.83 2.73
N ILE A 38 -7.16 -13.21 1.64
CA ILE A 38 -8.37 -13.62 0.91
C ILE A 38 -8.25 -15.07 0.44
N THR A 39 -7.08 -15.45 -0.09
CA THR A 39 -6.81 -16.85 -0.48
C THR A 39 -6.95 -17.80 0.71
N LEU A 40 -6.47 -17.42 1.91
CA LEU A 40 -6.63 -18.23 3.12
C LEU A 40 -8.10 -18.41 3.52
N LEU A 41 -8.90 -17.34 3.42
CA LEU A 41 -10.34 -17.39 3.72
C LEU A 41 -11.08 -18.36 2.79
N TYR A 42 -10.80 -18.30 1.48
CA TYR A 42 -11.41 -19.22 0.51
C TYR A 42 -10.90 -20.67 0.60
N ALA A 43 -9.75 -20.90 1.22
CA ALA A 43 -9.22 -22.24 1.38
C ALA A 43 -10.06 -23.08 2.36
N GLU A 44 -10.84 -22.45 3.25
CA GLU A 44 -11.75 -23.14 4.17
C GLU A 44 -12.74 -24.04 3.42
N ASP A 45 -13.26 -23.58 2.28
CA ASP A 45 -14.18 -24.34 1.41
C ASP A 45 -13.50 -25.55 0.72
N GLN A 46 -12.16 -25.62 0.77
CA GLN A 46 -11.34 -26.59 0.02
C GLN A 46 -10.54 -27.53 0.94
N GLY A 47 -10.87 -27.59 2.24
CA GLY A 47 -10.17 -28.42 3.22
C GLY A 47 -9.07 -27.70 3.99
N GLY A 48 -9.02 -26.38 3.89
CA GLY A 48 -8.15 -25.50 4.65
C GLY A 48 -6.88 -25.05 3.91
N PRO A 49 -6.15 -24.06 4.45
CA PRO A 49 -4.94 -23.53 3.83
C PRO A 49 -3.80 -24.53 3.66
N THR A 50 -3.15 -24.49 2.50
CA THR A 50 -1.96 -25.30 2.22
C THR A 50 -0.68 -24.66 2.75
N VAL A 51 0.41 -25.43 2.81
CA VAL A 51 1.76 -24.92 3.15
C VAL A 51 2.19 -23.80 2.19
N LEU A 52 1.76 -23.85 0.93
CA LEU A 52 2.11 -22.82 -0.05
C LEU A 52 1.40 -21.50 0.25
N ASP A 53 0.16 -21.53 0.72
CA ASP A 53 -0.61 -20.34 1.08
C ASP A 53 0.05 -19.61 2.25
N TRP A 54 0.46 -20.34 3.28
CA TRP A 54 1.24 -19.78 4.40
C TRP A 54 2.60 -19.21 3.97
N ARG A 55 3.25 -19.81 2.96
CA ARG A 55 4.49 -19.25 2.39
C ARG A 55 4.22 -17.97 1.58
N ARG A 56 3.10 -17.89 0.86
CA ARG A 56 2.70 -16.69 0.12
C ARG A 56 2.44 -15.53 1.07
N LEU A 57 1.67 -15.76 2.14
CA LEU A 57 1.39 -14.74 3.16
C LEU A 57 2.69 -14.19 3.76
N ARG A 58 3.57 -15.06 4.29
CA ARG A 58 4.84 -14.62 4.89
C ARG A 58 5.73 -13.84 3.92
N ARG A 59 5.73 -14.22 2.64
CA ARG A 59 6.48 -13.47 1.62
C ARG A 59 5.86 -12.10 1.36
N ALA A 60 4.54 -12.00 1.34
CA ALA A 60 3.85 -10.72 1.18
C ALA A 60 4.12 -9.79 2.36
N GLU A 61 4.03 -10.30 3.59
CA GLU A 61 4.38 -9.55 4.81
C GLU A 61 5.84 -9.04 4.77
N ALA A 62 6.78 -9.89 4.35
CA ALA A 62 8.18 -9.49 4.18
C ALA A 62 8.37 -8.44 3.06
N ARG A 63 7.49 -8.41 2.03
CA ARG A 63 7.49 -7.34 1.02
C ARG A 63 7.01 -6.02 1.62
N VAL A 64 5.96 -6.04 2.44
CA VAL A 64 5.48 -4.85 3.15
C VAL A 64 6.58 -4.24 4.00
N THR A 65 7.26 -5.04 4.83
CA THR A 65 8.35 -4.52 5.68
C THR A 65 9.46 -3.85 4.87
N ARG A 66 9.85 -4.44 3.73
CA ARG A 66 10.87 -3.86 2.86
C ARG A 66 10.38 -2.58 2.18
N ALA A 67 9.18 -2.59 1.61
CA ALA A 67 8.61 -1.42 0.95
C ALA A 67 8.42 -0.25 1.92
N ALA A 68 7.99 -0.54 3.16
CA ALA A 68 7.86 0.46 4.21
C ALA A 68 9.22 1.10 4.57
N ALA A 69 10.29 0.29 4.65
CA ALA A 69 11.63 0.81 4.86
C ALA A 69 12.08 1.73 3.70
N GLU A 70 11.84 1.32 2.45
CA GLU A 70 12.18 2.13 1.28
C GLU A 70 11.40 3.47 1.21
N VAL A 71 10.11 3.47 1.58
CA VAL A 71 9.30 4.69 1.67
C VAL A 71 9.84 5.62 2.77
N ALA A 72 10.16 5.07 3.95
CA ALA A 72 10.74 5.84 5.04
C ALA A 72 12.10 6.45 4.66
N ASP A 73 12.96 5.69 3.98
CA ASP A 73 14.25 6.19 3.49
C ASP A 73 14.08 7.33 2.49
N ARG A 74 13.10 7.23 1.58
CA ARG A 74 12.78 8.30 0.61
C ARG A 74 12.23 9.56 1.30
N ALA A 75 11.36 9.41 2.29
CA ALA A 75 10.81 10.53 3.06
C ALA A 75 11.92 11.27 3.86
N THR A 76 12.84 10.53 4.48
CA THR A 76 13.97 11.13 5.22
C THR A 76 15.04 11.72 4.30
N GLY A 77 15.23 11.15 3.10
CA GLY A 77 16.09 11.68 2.05
C GLY A 77 15.58 13.03 1.54
N ALA A 78 14.29 13.13 1.22
CA ALA A 78 13.65 14.38 0.79
C ALA A 78 13.76 15.50 1.83
N GLY A 79 13.68 15.16 3.12
CA GLY A 79 13.85 16.12 4.23
C GLY A 79 15.28 16.58 4.50
N ARG A 80 16.32 15.94 3.92
CA ARG A 80 17.72 16.39 4.04
C ARG A 80 18.17 17.34 2.92
N VAL A 81 17.42 17.43 1.83
CA VAL A 81 17.76 18.26 0.65
C VAL A 81 16.96 19.57 0.60
N ALA A 82 16.05 19.78 1.55
CA ALA A 82 15.29 21.02 1.76
C ALA A 82 15.89 21.80 2.94
#